data_AF-A0AAI8C799-F1
#
_entry.id   AF-A0AAI8C799-F1
#
_cell.length_a   1.000
_cell.length_b   1.000
_cell.length_c   1.000
_cell.angle_alpha   90.00
_cell.angle_beta   90.00
_cell.angle_gamma   90.00
#
_symmetry.space_group_name_H-M   'P 1'
#
loop_
_entity.id
_entity.type
_entity.pdbx_description
1 polymer ?
#
loop_
_entity_poly.entity_id
_entity_poly.type
_entity_poly.pdbx_seq_one_letter_code
_entity_poly.pdbx_strand_id
1 'polypeptide(L)'
;MFYSCKRDVTVSTYISTENNVFNVEDTVKVGFNAVDFLDKKVFNNDSLYPKFPFSGSNIAMYDNLERSEAEIPLIYYNSGHHYYPITFCQVALAYHANFLETKSENSKEEFLKISSHILNEAVLIEDFAVLQTELQVENYRLPSKWASAMSQGYAVVIMLQAYNLTRDNRYLDMSNKFLKSFDYSIDKGGVLNFWDGYPFYEEYADPKSHVLNGYMFSLAGLYYSYRVTGNNDAKRLFDQGINTLKAKIHVYDSFFTSNYNKFRVEEMKNETYASAINEDPDHYHELEIYQLLTLYYWTNESILREYAHKFIKYDTGKIDSYYDFDKFKKVTSLKLQENIDVLTDELWSWGNFWSTKNKDNELIIEFDKYRRNIEGIVFYSPTEESLPHNYSIYVWEKDNWEKIYTNKDIYNKNRKYYKTGGFDTFIDINYFPVSFATNKLKISFDVGSRGNVSLREINVLFDQDDKVEYILNSIRKNVID
;
A
#
# COMPACT_ATOMS: atom_id res chain seq x y z
N MET A 1 15.65 -2.15 -1.66
CA MET A 1 16.14 -1.80 -2.99
C MET A 1 15.92 -3.02 -3.88
N PHE A 2 14.74 -3.10 -4.47
CA PHE A 2 14.31 -4.21 -5.32
C PHE A 2 14.16 -3.69 -6.75
N TYR A 3 14.98 -4.22 -7.64
CA TYR A 3 15.13 -3.77 -9.03
C TYR A 3 13.84 -3.86 -9.85
N SER A 4 13.46 -2.75 -10.49
CA SER A 4 12.46 -2.71 -11.55
C SER A 4 13.05 -3.23 -12.87
N CYS A 5 12.27 -4.04 -13.59
CA CYS A 5 12.56 -4.41 -14.95
C CYS A 5 11.65 -3.58 -15.87
N LYS A 6 12.21 -2.53 -16.47
CA LYS A 6 11.56 -1.78 -17.57
C LYS A 6 11.27 -2.72 -18.74
N ARG A 7 10.07 -2.62 -19.31
CA ARG A 7 9.87 -2.62 -20.78
C ARG A 7 8.49 -2.13 -21.16
N ASP A 8 8.49 -1.21 -22.12
CA ASP A 8 7.33 -0.70 -22.85
C ASP A 8 6.48 -1.84 -23.43
N VAL A 9 5.21 -1.87 -23.04
CA VAL A 9 4.18 -2.62 -23.78
C VAL A 9 3.07 -1.65 -24.14
N THR A 10 3.11 -1.18 -25.39
CA THR A 10 2.00 -0.45 -26.00
C THR A 10 0.82 -1.42 -26.17
N VAL A 11 -0.16 -1.38 -25.25
CA VAL A 11 -1.42 -2.11 -25.44
C VAL A 11 -2.39 -1.19 -26.20
N SER A 12 -2.60 -1.49 -27.47
CA SER A 12 -3.63 -0.85 -28.30
C SER A 12 -4.99 -1.49 -28.02
N THR A 13 -5.83 -0.84 -27.21
CA THR A 13 -7.24 -1.22 -27.07
C THR A 13 -8.09 -0.50 -28.12
N TYR A 14 -8.55 -1.24 -29.12
CA TYR A 14 -9.74 -0.89 -29.91
C TYR A 14 -10.98 -1.37 -29.15
N ILE A 15 -11.87 -0.45 -28.77
CA ILE A 15 -13.24 -0.79 -28.38
C ILE A 15 -14.18 0.07 -29.23
N SER A 16 -14.88 -0.58 -30.14
CA SER A 16 -15.96 -0.01 -30.96
C SER A 16 -17.16 0.32 -30.08
N THR A 17 -17.60 1.57 -30.16
CA THR A 17 -18.86 2.05 -29.57
C THR A 17 -20.05 1.52 -30.35
N GLU A 18 -21.06 0.99 -29.67
CA GLU A 18 -22.46 1.11 -30.09
C GLU A 18 -23.42 0.97 -28.89
N ASN A 19 -24.09 2.09 -28.60
CA ASN A 19 -25.44 2.27 -28.07
C ASN A 19 -25.99 1.29 -27.02
N ASN A 20 -26.21 1.80 -25.78
CA ASN A 20 -27.57 1.94 -25.29
C ASN A 20 -27.65 2.89 -24.07
N VAL A 21 -28.60 3.82 -24.20
CA VAL A 21 -29.02 4.83 -23.23
C VAL A 21 -29.88 4.16 -22.16
N PHE A 22 -29.59 4.39 -20.87
CA PHE A 22 -30.60 4.25 -19.82
C PHE A 22 -30.50 5.42 -18.82
N ASN A 23 -31.67 6.05 -18.64
CA ASN A 23 -31.91 7.25 -17.86
C ASN A 23 -31.64 7.05 -16.36
N VAL A 24 -31.09 8.10 -15.76
CA VAL A 24 -30.95 8.31 -14.32
C VAL A 24 -32.27 8.85 -13.80
N GLU A 25 -33.00 8.05 -13.02
CA GLU A 25 -33.94 8.49 -11.98
C GLU A 25 -34.54 7.24 -11.31
N ASP A 26 -33.99 6.84 -10.16
CA ASP A 26 -34.81 6.36 -9.05
C ASP A 26 -33.96 6.20 -7.77
N THR A 27 -34.36 6.96 -6.76
CA THR A 27 -33.81 6.97 -5.41
C THR A 27 -34.33 5.71 -4.70
N VAL A 28 -33.49 4.68 -4.57
CA VAL A 28 -33.82 3.54 -3.71
C VAL A 28 -32.91 3.58 -2.48
N LYS A 29 -33.50 3.99 -1.35
CA LYS A 29 -33.01 3.63 -0.03
C LYS A 29 -33.02 2.11 0.06
N VAL A 30 -31.86 1.47 -0.04
CA VAL A 30 -31.72 0.07 0.41
C VAL A 30 -30.66 0.03 1.49
N GLY A 31 -31.13 -0.08 2.73
CA GLY A 31 -30.30 -0.65 3.79
C GLY A 31 -30.08 -2.11 3.48
N PHE A 32 -28.88 -2.45 3.02
CA PHE A 32 -28.43 -3.83 2.93
C PHE A 32 -27.58 -4.14 4.17
N ASN A 33 -28.14 -4.95 5.07
CA ASN A 33 -27.36 -5.73 6.02
C ASN A 33 -26.54 -6.76 5.20
N ALA A 34 -25.31 -6.40 4.82
CA ALA A 34 -24.39 -7.26 4.09
C ALA A 34 -23.68 -8.31 4.97
N VAL A 35 -24.03 -8.41 6.26
CA VAL A 35 -23.30 -9.22 7.25
C VAL A 35 -23.60 -10.73 7.09
N ASP A 36 -24.76 -11.11 6.57
CA ASP A 36 -25.17 -12.53 6.56
C ASP A 36 -24.62 -13.38 5.39
N PHE A 37 -23.96 -12.78 4.39
CA PHE A 37 -23.48 -13.52 3.21
C PHE A 37 -22.01 -13.97 3.27
N LEU A 38 -21.19 -13.39 4.15
CA LEU A 38 -19.74 -13.67 4.17
C LEU A 38 -19.32 -14.75 5.19
N ASP A 39 -20.12 -14.99 6.23
CA ASP A 39 -19.74 -15.85 7.37
C ASP A 39 -20.01 -17.36 7.18
N LYS A 40 -20.48 -17.81 6.00
CA LYS A 40 -20.93 -19.22 5.83
C LYS A 40 -20.29 -20.04 4.72
N LYS A 41 -19.35 -19.51 3.95
CA LYS A 41 -18.60 -20.33 2.99
C LYS A 41 -17.27 -20.78 3.60
N VAL A 42 -17.31 -21.87 4.36
CA VAL A 42 -16.15 -22.77 4.43
C VAL A 42 -16.00 -23.34 3.03
N PHE A 43 -14.85 -23.14 2.39
CA PHE A 43 -14.62 -23.64 1.04
C PHE A 43 -14.81 -25.16 1.02
N ASN A 44 -15.58 -25.68 0.04
CA ASN A 44 -15.78 -27.12 -0.08
C ASN A 44 -14.43 -27.81 -0.26
N ASN A 45 -14.22 -28.92 0.44
CA ASN A 45 -12.99 -29.69 0.36
C ASN A 45 -12.66 -30.12 -1.07
N ASP A 46 -13.66 -30.25 -1.97
CA ASP A 46 -13.46 -30.70 -3.34
C ASP A 46 -13.04 -29.58 -4.33
N SER A 47 -13.14 -28.31 -3.94
CA SER A 47 -12.72 -27.17 -4.79
C SER A 47 -11.29 -26.73 -4.48
N LEU A 48 -10.62 -26.16 -5.49
CA LEU A 48 -9.34 -25.49 -5.28
C LEU A 48 -9.51 -24.32 -4.31
N TYR A 49 -8.62 -24.21 -3.34
CA TYR A 49 -8.61 -23.08 -2.43
C TYR A 49 -8.26 -21.79 -3.18
N PRO A 50 -8.83 -20.64 -2.77
CA PRO A 50 -8.70 -19.40 -3.51
C PRO A 50 -7.26 -18.86 -3.46
N LYS A 51 -6.99 -17.91 -4.36
CA LYS A 51 -5.77 -17.12 -4.34
C LYS A 51 -5.61 -16.35 -3.03
N PHE A 52 -4.38 -16.18 -2.57
CA PHE A 52 -4.12 -15.32 -1.42
C PHE A 52 -4.38 -13.86 -1.81
N PRO A 53 -5.19 -13.09 -1.05
CA PRO A 53 -5.35 -11.67 -1.31
C PRO A 53 -3.99 -10.99 -1.18
N PHE A 54 -3.66 -10.09 -2.11
CA PHE A 54 -2.35 -9.41 -2.23
C PHE A 54 -1.23 -10.17 -2.97
N SER A 55 -1.45 -11.38 -3.48
CA SER A 55 -0.50 -12.00 -4.40
C SER A 55 -0.85 -11.74 -5.87
N GLY A 56 0.16 -11.50 -6.72
CA GLY A 56 0.02 -11.46 -8.17
C GLY A 56 0.28 -12.84 -8.80
N SER A 57 -0.17 -13.07 -10.04
CA SER A 57 0.13 -14.28 -10.82
C SER A 57 1.26 -14.10 -11.83
N ASN A 58 1.83 -12.89 -11.90
CA ASN A 58 2.94 -12.56 -12.78
C ASN A 58 4.25 -13.17 -12.24
N ILE A 59 4.48 -14.44 -12.52
CA ILE A 59 5.67 -15.16 -12.07
C ILE A 59 6.97 -14.63 -12.70
N ALA A 60 6.89 -13.97 -13.85
CA ALA A 60 8.06 -13.45 -14.56
C ALA A 60 8.83 -12.36 -13.78
N MET A 61 8.16 -11.70 -12.81
CA MET A 61 8.83 -10.76 -11.91
C MET A 61 9.92 -11.41 -11.04
N TYR A 62 9.90 -12.75 -10.92
CA TYR A 62 10.84 -13.52 -10.12
C TYR A 62 11.91 -14.26 -10.94
N ASP A 63 11.92 -14.10 -12.27
CA ASP A 63 12.84 -14.83 -13.16
C ASP A 63 14.32 -14.48 -12.90
N ASN A 64 14.58 -13.27 -12.38
CA ASN A 64 15.92 -12.79 -12.09
C ASN A 64 16.40 -13.11 -10.66
N LEU A 65 15.57 -13.75 -9.82
CA LEU A 65 16.01 -14.15 -8.49
C LEU A 65 17.01 -15.30 -8.58
N GLU A 66 18.14 -15.16 -7.89
CA GLU A 66 19.05 -16.28 -7.69
C GLU A 66 18.36 -17.38 -6.89
N ARG A 67 18.68 -18.63 -7.20
CA ARG A 67 18.13 -19.81 -6.53
C ARG A 67 19.25 -20.62 -5.90
N SER A 68 18.95 -21.19 -4.75
CA SER A 68 19.84 -22.14 -4.07
C SER A 68 19.98 -23.46 -4.83
N GLU A 69 20.85 -24.36 -4.36
CA GLU A 69 20.97 -25.73 -4.88
C GLU A 69 19.65 -26.52 -4.79
N ALA A 70 18.80 -26.21 -3.80
CA ALA A 70 17.46 -26.78 -3.66
C ALA A 70 16.40 -26.06 -4.54
N GLU A 71 16.85 -25.18 -5.45
CA GLU A 71 16.03 -24.36 -6.36
C GLU A 71 15.07 -23.39 -5.66
N ILE A 72 15.33 -23.07 -4.40
CA ILE A 72 14.54 -22.11 -3.62
C ILE A 72 15.04 -20.68 -3.89
N PRO A 73 14.14 -19.72 -4.17
CA PRO A 73 14.49 -18.32 -4.39
C PRO A 73 15.22 -17.71 -3.20
N LEU A 74 16.27 -16.95 -3.50
CA LEU A 74 17.09 -16.21 -2.55
C LEU A 74 16.89 -14.70 -2.74
N ILE A 75 17.07 -13.95 -1.65
CA ILE A 75 17.16 -12.49 -1.71
C ILE A 75 18.62 -12.06 -1.77
N TYR A 76 18.95 -11.07 -2.60
CA TYR A 76 20.24 -10.38 -2.51
C TYR A 76 20.15 -9.25 -1.48
N TYR A 77 20.95 -9.32 -0.42
CA TYR A 77 20.99 -8.31 0.65
C TYR A 77 22.40 -8.21 1.23
N ASN A 78 22.87 -7.00 1.56
CA ASN A 78 24.21 -6.74 2.13
C ASN A 78 25.35 -7.52 1.45
N SER A 79 25.35 -7.50 0.12
CA SER A 79 26.35 -8.14 -0.75
C SER A 79 26.37 -9.67 -0.77
N GLY A 80 25.30 -10.34 -0.31
CA GLY A 80 25.17 -11.79 -0.36
C GLY A 80 23.76 -12.26 -0.74
N HIS A 81 23.64 -13.54 -1.10
CA HIS A 81 22.36 -14.21 -1.31
C HIS A 81 21.95 -14.97 -0.05
N HIS A 82 20.71 -14.76 0.38
CA HIS A 82 20.20 -15.29 1.65
C HIS A 82 18.86 -15.99 1.47
N TYR A 83 18.64 -17.05 2.25
CA TYR A 83 17.30 -17.57 2.47
C TYR A 83 16.51 -16.54 3.27
N TYR A 84 15.40 -16.09 2.70
CA TYR A 84 14.53 -15.14 3.36
C TYR A 84 13.06 -15.57 3.24
N PRO A 85 12.40 -15.92 4.37
CA PRO A 85 11.04 -16.43 4.38
C PRO A 85 10.02 -15.60 3.62
N ILE A 86 10.09 -14.28 3.72
CA ILE A 86 9.17 -13.40 3.00
C ILE A 86 9.29 -13.63 1.48
N THR A 87 10.51 -13.67 0.94
CA THR A 87 10.76 -13.81 -0.50
C THR A 87 10.26 -15.14 -1.04
N PHE A 88 10.71 -16.28 -0.50
CA PHE A 88 10.29 -17.57 -1.06
C PHE A 88 8.79 -17.85 -0.84
N CYS A 89 8.20 -17.34 0.23
CA CYS A 89 6.74 -17.45 0.44
C CYS A 89 5.97 -16.62 -0.59
N GLN A 90 6.40 -15.38 -0.91
CA GLN A 90 5.78 -14.57 -1.96
C GLN A 90 5.84 -15.27 -3.32
N VAL A 91 6.98 -15.86 -3.66
CA VAL A 91 7.16 -16.62 -4.90
C VAL A 91 6.22 -17.83 -4.93
N ALA A 92 6.10 -18.59 -3.84
CA ALA A 92 5.15 -19.70 -3.76
C ALA A 92 3.70 -19.23 -3.98
N LEU A 93 3.26 -18.17 -3.30
CA LEU A 93 1.92 -17.62 -3.47
C LEU A 93 1.64 -17.14 -4.90
N ALA A 94 2.67 -16.62 -5.59
CA ALA A 94 2.56 -16.23 -6.99
C ALA A 94 2.44 -17.42 -7.94
N TYR A 95 3.21 -18.49 -7.72
CA TYR A 95 3.07 -19.74 -8.46
C TYR A 95 1.70 -20.39 -8.25
N HIS A 96 1.17 -20.39 -7.02
CA HIS A 96 -0.18 -20.86 -6.77
C HIS A 96 -1.23 -20.01 -7.50
N ALA A 97 -1.13 -18.68 -7.42
CA ALA A 97 -2.00 -17.77 -8.16
C ALA A 97 -1.96 -18.02 -9.68
N ASN A 98 -0.75 -18.15 -10.23
CA ASN A 98 -0.54 -18.46 -11.63
C ASN A 98 -1.13 -19.81 -12.02
N PHE A 99 -0.98 -20.85 -11.18
CA PHE A 99 -1.61 -22.13 -11.40
C PHE A 99 -3.15 -22.03 -11.41
N LEU A 100 -3.75 -21.27 -10.50
CA LEU A 100 -5.20 -21.08 -10.48
C LEU A 100 -5.71 -20.46 -11.79
N GLU A 101 -5.00 -19.48 -12.33
CA GLU A 101 -5.37 -18.74 -13.54
C GLU A 101 -5.07 -19.51 -14.84
N THR A 102 -3.91 -20.18 -14.92
CA THR A 102 -3.41 -20.79 -16.17
C THR A 102 -3.55 -22.30 -16.24
N LYS A 103 -3.74 -22.97 -15.10
CA LYS A 103 -3.66 -24.43 -14.93
C LYS A 103 -2.31 -25.03 -15.35
N SER A 104 -1.24 -24.24 -15.32
CA SER A 104 0.13 -24.69 -15.60
C SER A 104 0.63 -25.70 -14.55
N GLU A 105 0.86 -26.94 -14.95
CA GLU A 105 1.45 -27.95 -14.03
C GLU A 105 2.86 -27.56 -13.57
N ASN A 106 3.65 -26.87 -14.40
CA ASN A 106 4.95 -26.34 -13.96
C ASN A 106 4.79 -25.35 -12.79
N SER A 107 3.79 -24.48 -12.85
CA SER A 107 3.51 -23.52 -11.76
C SER A 107 3.07 -24.25 -10.49
N LYS A 108 2.31 -25.33 -10.63
CA LYS A 108 1.94 -26.20 -9.49
C LYS A 108 3.14 -26.95 -8.92
N GLU A 109 4.02 -27.49 -9.75
CA GLU A 109 5.25 -28.18 -9.32
C GLU A 109 6.18 -27.22 -8.56
N GLU A 110 6.39 -26.01 -9.07
CA GLU A 110 7.18 -24.98 -8.40
C GLU A 110 6.56 -24.56 -7.06
N PHE A 111 5.24 -24.36 -7.01
CA PHE A 111 4.52 -24.10 -5.76
C PHE A 111 4.74 -25.23 -4.73
N LEU A 112 4.58 -26.49 -5.14
CA LEU A 112 4.74 -27.63 -4.25
C LEU A 112 6.19 -27.87 -3.82
N LYS A 113 7.16 -27.54 -4.68
CA LYS A 113 8.59 -27.57 -4.35
C LYS A 113 8.91 -26.62 -3.19
N ILE A 114 8.48 -25.36 -3.30
CA ILE A 114 8.70 -24.36 -2.23
C ILE A 114 7.87 -24.74 -0.98
N SER A 115 6.65 -25.26 -1.15
CA SER A 115 5.82 -25.73 -0.02
C SER A 115 6.49 -26.88 0.75
N SER A 116 7.10 -27.84 0.04
CA SER A 116 7.85 -28.94 0.65
C SER A 116 9.07 -28.43 1.41
N HIS A 117 9.80 -27.46 0.84
CA HIS A 117 10.91 -26.80 1.54
C HIS A 117 10.44 -26.11 2.84
N ILE A 118 9.35 -25.34 2.79
CA ILE A 118 8.74 -24.70 3.97
C ILE A 118 8.39 -25.74 5.03
N LEU A 119 7.78 -26.86 4.64
CA LEU A 119 7.42 -27.94 5.56
C LEU A 119 8.65 -28.56 6.25
N ASN A 120 9.76 -28.72 5.52
CA ASN A 120 10.96 -29.38 6.02
C ASN A 120 11.86 -28.45 6.86
N GLU A 121 11.93 -27.17 6.52
CA GLU A 121 12.77 -26.17 7.21
C GLU A 121 12.05 -25.46 8.37
N ALA A 122 10.75 -25.70 8.55
CA ALA A 122 10.00 -25.16 9.69
C ALA A 122 10.65 -25.58 11.02
N VAL A 123 10.98 -24.58 11.86
CA VAL A 123 11.53 -24.83 13.19
C VAL A 123 10.38 -25.01 14.16
N LEU A 124 10.30 -26.19 14.78
CA LEU A 124 9.35 -26.46 15.85
C LEU A 124 9.87 -25.91 17.18
N ILE A 125 9.11 -25.02 17.81
CA ILE A 125 9.37 -24.47 19.14
C ILE A 125 8.19 -24.90 20.02
N GLU A 126 8.45 -25.81 20.95
CA GLU A 126 7.41 -26.40 21.81
C GLU A 126 6.23 -26.97 20.99
N ASP A 127 5.09 -26.28 20.94
CA ASP A 127 3.87 -26.70 20.25
C ASP A 127 3.51 -25.86 19.01
N PHE A 128 4.36 -24.92 18.60
CA PHE A 128 4.20 -24.07 17.42
C PHE A 128 5.41 -24.15 16.48
N ALA A 129 5.24 -23.68 15.25
CA ALA A 129 6.30 -23.67 14.24
C ALA A 129 6.55 -22.28 13.70
N VAL A 130 7.79 -22.01 13.29
CA VAL A 130 8.21 -20.74 12.68
C VAL A 130 9.18 -20.94 11.54
N LEU A 131 9.07 -20.07 10.54
CA LEU A 131 10.13 -19.86 9.55
C LEU A 131 11.12 -18.84 10.11
N GLN A 132 12.26 -19.33 10.60
CA GLN A 132 13.30 -18.46 11.13
C GLN A 132 14.24 -17.97 10.03
N THR A 133 14.80 -16.79 10.22
CA THR A 133 15.93 -16.28 9.46
C THR A 133 16.98 -15.70 10.38
N GLU A 134 18.23 -15.74 9.92
CA GLU A 134 19.38 -15.10 10.56
C GLU A 134 19.69 -13.73 9.93
N LEU A 135 18.97 -13.36 8.86
CA LEU A 135 19.18 -12.11 8.13
C LEU A 135 18.95 -10.90 9.05
N GLN A 136 19.99 -10.09 9.25
CA GLN A 136 19.90 -8.87 10.04
C GLN A 136 19.54 -7.70 9.13
N VAL A 137 18.31 -7.21 9.28
CA VAL A 137 17.80 -6.07 8.51
C VAL A 137 18.23 -4.78 9.17
N GLU A 138 18.85 -3.89 8.39
CA GLU A 138 19.26 -2.56 8.83
C GLU A 138 18.11 -1.79 9.47
N ASN A 139 18.43 -0.98 10.48
CA ASN A 139 17.47 -0.21 11.26
C ASN A 139 16.44 -1.07 12.02
N TYR A 140 16.72 -2.33 12.34
CA TYR A 140 15.92 -3.09 13.30
C TYR A 140 16.83 -3.85 14.28
N ARG A 141 16.40 -3.96 15.54
CA ARG A 141 17.13 -4.68 16.59
C ARG A 141 16.61 -6.11 16.67
N LEU A 142 17.10 -6.92 15.76
CA LEU A 142 16.65 -8.29 15.57
C LEU A 142 17.46 -9.27 16.44
N PRO A 143 16.82 -10.32 16.98
CA PRO A 143 17.53 -11.48 17.52
C PRO A 143 18.39 -12.17 16.45
N SER A 144 19.33 -13.02 16.88
CA SER A 144 20.18 -13.79 15.95
C SER A 144 19.36 -14.70 15.03
N LYS A 145 18.24 -15.23 15.53
CA LYS A 145 17.23 -15.97 14.78
C LYS A 145 15.88 -15.40 15.13
N TRP A 146 15.11 -15.03 14.11
CA TRP A 146 13.81 -14.40 14.30
C TRP A 146 12.81 -14.82 13.22
N ALA A 147 11.52 -14.63 13.50
CA ALA A 147 10.42 -14.94 12.59
C ALA A 147 9.61 -13.68 12.26
N SER A 148 9.05 -13.62 11.05
CA SER A 148 8.23 -12.50 10.59
C SER A 148 6.74 -12.87 10.61
N ALA A 149 5.88 -12.03 11.20
CA ALA A 149 4.43 -12.23 11.14
C ALA A 149 3.91 -12.32 9.70
N MET A 150 4.52 -11.58 8.77
CA MET A 150 4.18 -11.61 7.35
C MET A 150 4.47 -12.98 6.74
N SER A 151 5.69 -13.51 6.93
CA SER A 151 6.02 -14.85 6.42
C SER A 151 5.22 -15.96 7.10
N GLN A 152 4.89 -15.81 8.39
CA GLN A 152 4.04 -16.77 9.10
C GLN A 152 2.61 -16.77 8.54
N GLY A 153 2.04 -15.60 8.24
CA GLY A 153 0.75 -15.48 7.56
C GLY A 153 0.76 -16.16 6.19
N TYR A 154 1.84 -15.98 5.41
CA TYR A 154 2.01 -16.68 4.13
C TYR A 154 2.15 -18.19 4.31
N ALA A 155 2.97 -18.64 5.26
CA ALA A 155 3.22 -20.04 5.51
C ALA A 155 1.93 -20.79 5.88
N VAL A 156 1.08 -20.20 6.73
CA VAL A 156 -0.25 -20.74 7.05
C VAL A 156 -1.05 -21.02 5.77
N VAL A 157 -1.08 -20.06 4.85
CA VAL A 157 -1.83 -20.14 3.58
C VAL A 157 -1.22 -21.15 2.62
N ILE A 158 0.10 -21.11 2.42
CA ILE A 158 0.84 -22.02 1.52
C ILE A 158 0.63 -23.46 1.96
N MET A 159 0.71 -23.74 3.26
CA MET A 159 0.45 -25.08 3.79
C MET A 159 -1.01 -25.53 3.54
N LEU A 160 -1.99 -24.65 3.69
CA LEU A 160 -3.40 -24.98 3.39
C LEU A 160 -3.64 -25.25 1.89
N GLN A 161 -3.02 -24.45 1.03
CA GLN A 161 -3.06 -24.64 -0.42
C GLN A 161 -2.36 -25.95 -0.84
N ALA A 162 -1.20 -26.26 -0.28
CA ALA A 162 -0.50 -27.52 -0.52
C ALA A 162 -1.32 -28.73 -0.05
N TYR A 163 -1.98 -28.64 1.12
CA TYR A 163 -2.93 -29.65 1.58
C TYR A 163 -4.09 -29.83 0.59
N ASN A 164 -4.67 -28.74 0.09
CA ASN A 164 -5.78 -28.80 -0.85
C ASN A 164 -5.40 -29.49 -2.18
N LEU A 165 -4.15 -29.30 -2.65
CA LEU A 165 -3.65 -29.93 -3.87
C LEU A 165 -3.21 -31.40 -3.69
N THR A 166 -2.66 -31.76 -2.53
CA THR A 166 -2.00 -33.05 -2.31
C THR A 166 -2.76 -34.01 -1.40
N ARG A 167 -3.62 -33.46 -0.53
CA ARG A 167 -4.28 -34.15 0.59
C ARG A 167 -3.31 -34.77 1.61
N ASP A 168 -2.07 -34.30 1.63
CA ASP A 168 -1.11 -34.70 2.65
C ASP A 168 -1.33 -33.90 3.95
N ASN A 169 -1.80 -34.60 4.99
CA ASN A 169 -2.12 -34.02 6.29
C ASN A 169 -0.91 -33.33 6.96
N ARG A 170 0.33 -33.65 6.58
CA ARG A 170 1.51 -32.97 7.12
C ARG A 170 1.47 -31.47 6.89
N TYR A 171 0.95 -31.04 5.73
CA TYR A 171 0.76 -29.62 5.44
C TYR A 171 -0.33 -29.00 6.33
N LEU A 172 -1.47 -29.68 6.50
CA LEU A 172 -2.55 -29.18 7.38
C LEU A 172 -2.07 -29.04 8.84
N ASP A 173 -1.35 -30.05 9.35
CA ASP A 173 -0.78 -30.03 10.69
C ASP A 173 0.24 -28.90 10.86
N MET A 174 1.07 -28.67 9.84
CA MET A 174 2.05 -27.59 9.86
C MET A 174 1.39 -26.20 9.79
N SER A 175 0.31 -26.04 9.02
CA SER A 175 -0.47 -24.80 8.99
C SER A 175 -0.98 -24.42 10.39
N ASN A 176 -1.51 -25.40 11.14
CA ASN A 176 -1.96 -25.17 12.52
C ASN A 176 -0.81 -24.79 13.46
N LYS A 177 0.39 -25.34 13.26
CA LYS A 177 1.58 -24.97 14.05
C LYS A 177 2.09 -23.57 13.72
N PHE A 178 2.09 -23.17 12.45
CA PHE A 178 2.41 -21.78 12.07
C PHE A 178 1.37 -20.80 12.64
N LEU A 179 0.09 -21.15 12.61
CA LEU A 179 -0.98 -20.33 13.18
C LEU A 179 -0.77 -20.05 14.66
N LYS A 180 -0.36 -21.07 15.44
CA LYS A 180 -0.08 -20.90 16.87
C LYS A 180 1.03 -19.91 17.18
N SER A 181 1.97 -19.66 16.27
CA SER A 181 3.08 -18.71 16.50
C SER A 181 2.61 -17.28 16.81
N PHE A 182 1.38 -16.93 16.42
CA PHE A 182 0.75 -15.63 16.68
C PHE A 182 0.28 -15.46 18.14
N ASP A 183 0.22 -16.53 18.93
CA ASP A 183 -0.04 -16.47 20.37
C ASP A 183 1.24 -16.35 21.21
N TYR A 184 2.41 -16.52 20.58
CA TYR A 184 3.71 -16.49 21.25
C TYR A 184 4.45 -15.19 21.00
N SER A 185 5.02 -14.62 22.08
CA SER A 185 5.77 -13.38 21.99
C SER A 185 7.05 -13.52 21.16
N ILE A 186 7.52 -12.43 20.57
CA ILE A 186 8.82 -12.38 19.87
C ILE A 186 9.97 -12.91 20.73
N ASP A 187 9.97 -12.63 22.04
CA ASP A 187 10.99 -13.13 22.99
C ASP A 187 10.95 -14.65 23.20
N LYS A 188 9.82 -15.30 22.87
CA LYS A 188 9.66 -16.76 22.90
C LYS A 188 9.86 -17.38 21.51
N GLY A 189 10.29 -16.59 20.53
CA GLY A 189 10.46 -17.01 19.14
C GLY A 189 9.17 -17.01 18.31
N GLY A 190 8.06 -16.48 18.84
CA GLY A 190 6.84 -16.24 18.08
C GLY A 190 6.86 -14.90 17.36
N VAL A 191 5.69 -14.34 17.06
CA VAL A 191 5.55 -13.06 16.31
C VAL A 191 4.74 -11.99 17.03
N LEU A 192 4.24 -12.27 18.24
CA LEU A 192 3.41 -11.35 19.01
C LEU A 192 4.26 -10.33 19.78
N ASN A 193 3.83 -9.07 19.73
CA ASN A 193 4.26 -7.98 20.58
C ASN A 193 3.02 -7.26 21.15
N PHE A 194 3.21 -6.33 22.09
CA PHE A 194 2.15 -5.46 22.62
C PHE A 194 2.52 -3.99 22.49
N TRP A 195 1.66 -3.23 21.82
CA TRP A 195 1.80 -1.78 21.63
C TRP A 195 0.75 -1.00 22.43
N ASP A 196 1.17 -0.42 23.55
CA ASP A 196 0.28 0.22 24.54
C ASP A 196 -0.89 -0.69 24.95
N GLY A 197 -0.58 -1.97 25.17
CA GLY A 197 -1.57 -2.99 25.57
C GLY A 197 -2.35 -3.63 24.43
N TYR A 198 -2.14 -3.22 23.17
CA TYR A 198 -2.77 -3.84 22.00
C TYR A 198 -1.85 -4.90 21.38
N PRO A 199 -2.34 -6.12 21.09
CA PRO A 199 -1.53 -7.16 20.44
C PRO A 199 -1.16 -6.73 19.02
N PHE A 200 0.12 -6.81 18.67
CA PHE A 200 0.65 -6.47 17.35
C PHE A 200 1.50 -7.63 16.83
N TYR A 201 1.35 -7.99 15.56
CA TYR A 201 2.10 -9.08 14.94
C TYR A 201 3.25 -8.47 14.13
N GLU A 202 4.47 -8.66 14.61
CA GLU A 202 5.63 -7.92 14.12
C GLU A 202 6.16 -8.51 12.80
N GLU A 203 6.29 -7.68 11.75
CA GLU A 203 6.98 -8.08 10.51
C GLU A 203 8.46 -8.36 10.77
N TYR A 204 9.10 -7.50 11.54
CA TYR A 204 10.48 -7.63 12.03
C TYR A 204 10.40 -7.81 13.54
N ALA A 205 11.01 -8.85 14.10
CA ALA A 205 10.93 -9.18 15.54
C ALA A 205 11.67 -8.18 16.44
N ASP A 206 11.31 -6.91 16.33
CA ASP A 206 11.72 -5.77 17.13
C ASP A 206 10.43 -5.13 17.68
N PRO A 207 10.28 -5.03 19.02
CA PRO A 207 9.04 -4.58 19.65
C PRO A 207 8.73 -3.09 19.41
N LYS A 208 9.60 -2.36 18.72
CA LYS A 208 9.36 -0.97 18.35
C LYS A 208 9.02 -0.83 16.86
N SER A 209 9.15 -1.89 16.06
CA SER A 209 9.09 -1.82 14.59
C SER A 209 7.73 -1.30 14.10
N HIS A 210 6.66 -2.01 14.47
CA HIS A 210 5.28 -1.71 14.10
C HIS A 210 5.12 -1.43 12.60
N VAL A 211 5.68 -2.29 11.74
CA VAL A 211 5.52 -2.14 10.28
C VAL A 211 4.08 -2.47 9.85
N LEU A 212 3.45 -1.55 9.12
CA LEU A 212 2.00 -1.60 8.86
C LEU A 212 1.63 -2.65 7.80
N ASN A 213 2.33 -2.66 6.67
CA ASN A 213 1.98 -3.56 5.57
C ASN A 213 2.16 -5.04 5.95
N GLY A 214 3.28 -5.43 6.60
CA GLY A 214 3.51 -6.80 7.04
C GLY A 214 2.51 -7.26 8.10
N TYR A 215 2.10 -6.34 8.98
CA TYR A 215 1.01 -6.59 9.91
C TYR A 215 -0.29 -6.93 9.16
N MET A 216 -0.69 -6.13 8.18
CA MET A 216 -1.92 -6.38 7.40
C MET A 216 -1.84 -7.64 6.52
N PHE A 217 -0.66 -7.98 5.97
CA PHE A 217 -0.45 -9.27 5.30
C PHE A 217 -0.65 -10.46 6.26
N SER A 218 -0.16 -10.33 7.49
CA SER A 218 -0.35 -11.38 8.50
C SER A 218 -1.84 -11.57 8.84
N LEU A 219 -2.61 -10.48 8.95
CA LEU A 219 -4.06 -10.53 9.16
C LEU A 219 -4.78 -11.22 8.00
N ALA A 220 -4.37 -10.97 6.76
CA ALA A 220 -4.91 -11.68 5.61
C ALA A 220 -4.64 -13.19 5.66
N GLY A 221 -3.46 -13.62 6.13
CA GLY A 221 -3.16 -15.05 6.35
C GLY A 221 -4.08 -15.69 7.40
N LEU A 222 -4.32 -14.98 8.51
CA LEU A 222 -5.23 -15.42 9.57
C LEU A 222 -6.68 -15.50 9.07
N TYR A 223 -7.17 -14.48 8.37
CA TYR A 223 -8.51 -14.47 7.79
C TYR A 223 -8.68 -15.58 6.76
N TYR A 224 -7.69 -15.78 5.88
CA TYR A 224 -7.70 -16.86 4.90
C TYR A 224 -7.85 -18.22 5.59
N SER A 225 -7.04 -18.47 6.63
CA SER A 225 -7.12 -19.71 7.41
C SER A 225 -8.51 -19.92 8.00
N TYR A 226 -9.09 -18.90 8.64
CA TYR A 226 -10.46 -18.96 9.15
C TYR A 226 -11.47 -19.28 8.03
N ARG A 227 -11.37 -18.61 6.88
CA ARG A 227 -12.32 -18.77 5.78
C ARG A 227 -12.28 -20.16 5.14
N VAL A 228 -11.10 -20.78 5.02
CA VAL A 228 -10.96 -22.10 4.40
C VAL A 228 -11.18 -23.26 5.39
N THR A 229 -10.92 -23.07 6.68
CA THR A 229 -10.99 -24.15 7.68
C THR A 229 -12.13 -24.03 8.69
N GLY A 230 -12.67 -22.83 8.89
CA GLY A 230 -13.54 -22.52 10.03
C GLY A 230 -12.82 -22.48 11.39
N ASN A 231 -11.48 -22.44 11.41
CA ASN A 231 -10.69 -22.45 12.65
C ASN A 231 -10.95 -21.18 13.49
N ASN A 232 -11.52 -21.37 14.69
CA ASN A 232 -11.86 -20.28 15.60
C ASN A 232 -10.65 -19.57 16.20
N ASP A 233 -9.49 -20.23 16.33
CA ASP A 233 -8.26 -19.57 16.77
C ASP A 233 -7.76 -18.59 15.71
N ALA A 234 -7.84 -18.96 14.42
CA ALA A 234 -7.51 -18.05 13.32
C ALA A 234 -8.44 -16.83 13.31
N LYS A 235 -9.74 -17.05 13.53
CA LYS A 235 -10.72 -15.95 13.66
C LYS A 235 -10.38 -15.04 14.85
N ARG A 236 -10.12 -15.63 16.03
CA ARG A 236 -9.77 -14.89 17.24
C ARG A 236 -8.54 -14.00 17.02
N LEU A 237 -7.48 -14.55 16.45
CA LEU A 237 -6.24 -13.83 16.15
C LEU A 237 -6.48 -12.71 15.13
N PHE A 238 -7.28 -12.98 14.09
CA PHE A 238 -7.66 -11.96 13.12
C PHE A 238 -8.47 -10.83 13.76
N ASP A 239 -9.52 -11.14 14.53
CA ASP A 239 -10.37 -10.15 15.19
C ASP A 239 -9.57 -9.31 16.20
N GLN A 240 -8.65 -9.93 16.97
CA GLN A 240 -7.70 -9.22 17.84
C GLN A 240 -6.85 -8.24 17.03
N GLY A 241 -6.35 -8.69 15.89
CA GLY A 241 -5.52 -7.86 15.03
C GLY A 241 -6.28 -6.68 14.40
N ILE A 242 -7.52 -6.89 13.97
CA ILE A 242 -8.40 -5.83 13.49
C ILE A 242 -8.67 -4.80 14.59
N ASN A 243 -8.92 -5.23 15.83
CA ASN A 243 -9.12 -4.31 16.95
C ASN A 243 -7.89 -3.44 17.22
N THR A 244 -6.68 -4.01 17.16
CA THR A 244 -5.44 -3.23 17.22
C THR A 244 -5.32 -2.26 16.05
N LEU A 245 -5.61 -2.69 14.83
CA LEU A 245 -5.53 -1.82 13.65
C LEU A 245 -6.47 -0.61 13.79
N LYS A 246 -7.72 -0.84 14.22
CA LYS A 246 -8.68 0.25 14.51
C LYS A 246 -8.15 1.21 15.56
N ALA A 247 -7.52 0.70 16.62
CA ALA A 247 -6.97 1.52 17.68
C ALA A 247 -5.72 2.30 17.25
N LYS A 248 -4.93 1.79 16.30
CA LYS A 248 -3.60 2.32 15.98
C LYS A 248 -3.48 3.01 14.63
N ILE A 249 -4.35 2.76 13.65
CA ILE A 249 -4.20 3.25 12.27
C ILE A 249 -3.96 4.78 12.18
N HIS A 250 -4.57 5.54 13.10
CA HIS A 250 -4.41 6.99 13.21
C HIS A 250 -2.98 7.47 13.37
N VAL A 251 -2.10 6.67 13.99
CA VAL A 251 -0.70 7.06 14.21
C VAL A 251 0.15 6.94 12.94
N TYR A 252 -0.34 6.20 11.94
CA TYR A 252 0.35 6.05 10.65
C TYR A 252 0.05 7.21 9.70
N ASP A 253 -0.93 8.05 10.01
CA ASP A 253 -1.21 9.26 9.25
C ASP A 253 -0.12 10.34 9.46
N SER A 254 0.55 10.70 8.37
CA SER A 254 1.55 11.78 8.34
C SER A 254 1.05 13.07 7.70
N PHE A 255 -0.27 13.17 7.45
CA PHE A 255 -0.99 14.31 6.86
C PHE A 255 -0.76 14.57 5.37
N PHE A 256 0.24 13.93 4.75
CA PHE A 256 0.53 14.02 3.31
C PHE A 256 0.92 12.68 2.68
N THR A 257 1.02 11.62 3.48
CA THR A 257 1.29 10.23 3.13
C THR A 257 1.04 9.36 4.37
N SER A 258 1.16 8.05 4.26
CA SER A 258 1.21 7.14 5.41
C SER A 258 2.66 6.87 5.85
N ASN A 259 2.83 6.49 7.11
CA ASN A 259 4.09 5.94 7.61
C ASN A 259 4.16 4.45 7.30
N TYR A 260 5.32 3.98 6.84
CA TYR A 260 5.60 2.56 6.65
C TYR A 260 5.63 1.81 8.01
N ASN A 261 6.23 2.44 9.02
CA ASN A 261 6.39 1.88 10.35
C ASN A 261 6.35 3.01 11.41
N LYS A 262 6.35 2.65 12.70
CA LYS A 262 6.47 3.64 13.81
C LYS A 262 7.79 3.50 14.58
N PHE A 263 8.76 2.80 14.01
CA PHE A 263 10.07 2.66 14.61
C PHE A 263 10.76 4.01 14.70
N ARG A 264 11.31 4.32 15.88
CA ARG A 264 12.15 5.50 16.11
C ARG A 264 13.42 5.04 16.82
N VAL A 265 14.52 4.87 16.09
CA VAL A 265 15.86 4.90 16.71
C VAL A 265 16.27 6.35 16.81
N GLU A 266 16.96 6.69 17.89
CA GLU A 266 17.65 7.98 18.03
C GLU A 266 18.65 8.25 16.88
N GLU A 267 19.06 7.22 16.15
CA GLU A 267 19.95 7.27 14.98
C GLU A 267 19.20 7.47 13.65
N MET A 268 17.89 7.19 13.59
CA MET A 268 17.08 7.49 12.42
C MET A 268 16.79 8.99 12.41
N LYS A 269 17.37 9.69 11.42
CA LYS A 269 17.21 11.13 11.27
C LYS A 269 15.77 11.54 10.92
N ASN A 270 14.96 10.64 10.36
CA ASN A 270 13.62 10.93 9.82
C ASN A 270 12.58 9.84 10.14
N GLU A 271 11.29 10.21 10.08
CA GLU A 271 10.15 9.28 10.05
C GLU A 271 10.17 8.48 8.75
N THR A 272 9.94 7.16 8.77
CA THR A 272 9.87 6.36 7.54
C THR A 272 8.48 6.45 6.91
N TYR A 273 8.35 7.28 5.88
CA TYR A 273 7.12 7.37 5.09
C TYR A 273 7.03 6.23 4.08
N ALA A 274 5.82 5.75 3.80
CA ALA A 274 5.58 4.65 2.85
C ALA A 274 5.91 5.04 1.41
N SER A 275 5.78 6.32 1.09
CA SER A 275 6.06 6.91 -0.22
C SER A 275 7.45 7.56 -0.33
N ALA A 276 8.41 7.19 0.52
CA ALA A 276 9.71 7.89 0.60
C ALA A 276 10.92 7.06 0.17
N ILE A 277 10.73 6.09 -0.72
CA ILE A 277 11.81 5.21 -1.16
C ILE A 277 12.49 5.77 -2.42
N ASN A 278 13.81 5.56 -2.54
CA ASN A 278 14.62 5.90 -3.72
C ASN A 278 14.32 4.97 -4.91
N GLU A 279 13.06 4.56 -5.08
CA GLU A 279 12.58 3.66 -6.13
C GLU A 279 11.28 4.25 -6.69
N ASP A 280 11.08 4.04 -7.99
CA ASP A 280 9.94 4.53 -8.77
C ASP A 280 9.18 3.29 -9.27
N PRO A 281 7.87 3.11 -8.97
CA PRO A 281 6.96 3.98 -8.19
C PRO A 281 6.81 3.63 -6.68
N ASP A 282 6.04 4.46 -5.95
CA ASP A 282 5.84 4.42 -4.49
C ASP A 282 4.93 3.27 -4.00
N HIS A 283 5.41 2.03 -4.07
CA HIS A 283 4.60 0.82 -3.89
C HIS A 283 3.91 0.64 -2.52
N TYR A 284 4.48 1.12 -1.41
CA TYR A 284 3.94 0.81 -0.07
C TYR A 284 2.70 1.63 0.29
N HIS A 285 2.63 2.89 -0.13
CA HIS A 285 1.48 3.75 0.21
C HIS A 285 0.20 3.22 -0.46
N GLU A 286 0.28 2.89 -1.74
CA GLU A 286 -0.82 2.29 -2.50
C GLU A 286 -1.20 0.90 -1.97
N LEU A 287 -0.20 0.09 -1.62
CA LEU A 287 -0.43 -1.22 -1.01
C LEU A 287 -1.22 -1.09 0.29
N GLU A 288 -0.87 -0.14 1.16
CA GLU A 288 -1.57 0.08 2.41
C GLU A 288 -3.03 0.50 2.19
N ILE A 289 -3.31 1.34 1.18
CA ILE A 289 -4.68 1.69 0.77
C ILE A 289 -5.43 0.42 0.32
N TYR A 290 -4.84 -0.39 -0.54
CA TYR A 290 -5.46 -1.63 -1.04
C TYR A 290 -5.72 -2.64 0.09
N GLN A 291 -4.78 -2.78 1.03
CA GLN A 291 -4.90 -3.64 2.20
C GLN A 291 -6.02 -3.18 3.13
N LEU A 292 -6.09 -1.88 3.44
CA LEU A 292 -7.16 -1.32 4.28
C LEU A 292 -8.54 -1.52 3.65
N LEU A 293 -8.69 -1.29 2.35
CA LEU A 293 -9.97 -1.52 1.65
C LEU A 293 -10.33 -3.00 1.58
N THR A 294 -9.34 -3.89 1.47
CA THR A 294 -9.56 -5.34 1.50
C THR A 294 -10.04 -5.79 2.88
N LEU A 295 -9.40 -5.31 3.96
CA LEU A 295 -9.83 -5.59 5.33
C LEU A 295 -11.19 -4.97 5.63
N TYR A 296 -11.48 -3.76 5.14
CA TYR A 296 -12.82 -3.16 5.21
C TYR A 296 -13.86 -4.04 4.52
N TYR A 297 -13.57 -4.55 3.32
CA TYR A 297 -14.50 -5.43 2.62
C TYR A 297 -14.85 -6.70 3.41
N TRP A 298 -13.88 -7.26 4.15
CA TRP A 298 -14.12 -8.46 4.96
C TRP A 298 -14.80 -8.20 6.31
N THR A 299 -14.57 -7.03 6.91
CA THR A 299 -14.97 -6.74 8.30
C THR A 299 -16.11 -5.74 8.42
N ASN A 300 -16.33 -4.92 7.38
CA ASN A 300 -17.22 -3.77 7.35
C ASN A 300 -16.89 -2.71 8.43
N GLU A 301 -15.64 -2.65 8.89
CA GLU A 301 -15.18 -1.68 9.91
C GLU A 301 -14.88 -0.31 9.26
N SER A 302 -15.77 0.67 9.45
CA SER A 302 -15.76 1.94 8.71
C SER A 302 -14.43 2.70 8.81
N ILE A 303 -13.77 2.65 9.98
CA ILE A 303 -12.48 3.32 10.21
C ILE A 303 -11.41 2.87 9.21
N LEU A 304 -11.45 1.62 8.72
CA LEU A 304 -10.50 1.14 7.72
C LEU A 304 -10.73 1.83 6.36
N ARG A 305 -12.01 2.00 5.96
CA ARG A 305 -12.38 2.77 4.76
C ARG A 305 -12.05 4.24 4.92
N GLU A 306 -12.29 4.82 6.09
CA GLU A 306 -11.99 6.22 6.40
C GLU A 306 -10.50 6.52 6.24
N TYR A 307 -9.61 5.65 6.76
CA TYR A 307 -8.17 5.83 6.59
C TYR A 307 -7.68 5.52 5.19
N ALA A 308 -8.24 4.53 4.50
CA ALA A 308 -7.94 4.31 3.08
C ALA A 308 -8.34 5.53 2.23
N HIS A 309 -9.52 6.10 2.48
CA HIS A 309 -9.97 7.34 1.83
C HIS A 309 -9.08 8.53 2.19
N LYS A 310 -8.57 8.60 3.42
CA LYS A 310 -7.63 9.65 3.80
C LYS A 310 -6.29 9.50 3.07
N PHE A 311 -5.74 8.30 3.00
CA PHE A 311 -4.47 7.99 2.34
C PHE A 311 -4.56 8.17 0.82
N ILE A 312 -5.64 7.77 0.16
CA ILE A 312 -5.78 8.04 -1.28
C ILE A 312 -5.85 9.54 -1.62
N LYS A 313 -6.23 10.42 -0.67
CA LYS A 313 -6.10 11.88 -0.86
C LYS A 313 -4.65 12.35 -0.83
N TYR A 314 -3.76 11.60 -0.21
CA TYR A 314 -2.34 11.91 -0.03
C TYR A 314 -1.46 11.42 -1.17
N ASP A 315 -1.92 10.43 -1.90
CA ASP A 315 -1.31 9.96 -3.13
C ASP A 315 -1.04 11.11 -4.12
N THR A 316 0.13 11.15 -4.75
CA THR A 316 0.61 12.30 -5.53
C THR A 316 0.59 12.09 -7.04
N GLY A 317 0.52 10.85 -7.54
CA GLY A 317 0.67 10.60 -8.98
C GLY A 317 -0.34 9.65 -9.60
N LYS A 318 0.17 8.85 -10.53
CA LYS A 318 -0.55 7.82 -11.24
C LYS A 318 -0.48 6.55 -10.40
N ILE A 319 -1.60 6.20 -9.78
CA ILE A 319 -1.65 4.89 -9.17
C ILE A 319 -1.57 3.85 -10.28
N ASP A 320 -0.59 2.95 -10.19
CA ASP A 320 -0.33 1.91 -11.19
C ASP A 320 -0.13 0.50 -10.60
N SER A 321 0.19 0.38 -9.30
CA SER A 321 0.67 -0.90 -8.75
C SER A 321 -0.49 -1.80 -8.31
N TYR A 322 -1.61 -1.21 -7.87
CA TYR A 322 -2.79 -1.95 -7.42
C TYR A 322 -4.10 -1.53 -8.12
N TYR A 323 -4.12 -0.35 -8.72
CA TYR A 323 -5.23 0.21 -9.48
C TYR A 323 -4.66 1.20 -10.51
N ASP A 324 -5.31 1.41 -11.66
CA ASP A 324 -4.75 2.24 -12.75
C ASP A 324 -5.63 3.46 -13.00
N PHE A 325 -5.29 4.58 -12.36
CA PHE A 325 -5.88 5.89 -12.69
C PHE A 325 -5.00 7.06 -12.27
N ASP A 326 -5.02 8.11 -13.09
CA ASP A 326 -4.40 9.39 -12.75
C ASP A 326 -5.24 10.17 -11.75
N LYS A 327 -4.59 10.80 -10.78
CA LYS A 327 -5.24 11.74 -9.85
C LYS A 327 -5.69 13.03 -10.54
N PHE A 328 -4.85 13.55 -11.43
CA PHE A 328 -5.11 14.77 -12.18
C PHE A 328 -5.29 14.43 -13.66
N LYS A 329 -6.25 15.09 -14.31
CA LYS A 329 -6.39 14.98 -15.77
C LYS A 329 -5.21 15.64 -16.47
N LYS A 330 -4.75 16.78 -15.94
CA LYS A 330 -3.62 17.53 -16.49
C LYS A 330 -3.09 18.54 -15.49
N VAL A 331 -1.77 18.72 -15.47
CA VAL A 331 -1.11 19.87 -14.84
C VAL A 331 -0.40 20.67 -15.94
N THR A 332 -0.59 21.98 -15.95
CA THR A 332 0.03 22.87 -16.95
C THR A 332 0.54 24.16 -16.33
N SER A 333 1.53 24.76 -17.00
CA SER A 333 1.95 26.14 -16.77
C SER A 333 1.58 26.99 -17.98
N LEU A 334 1.10 28.22 -17.76
CA LEU A 334 0.77 29.14 -18.87
C LEU A 334 1.99 29.59 -19.68
N LYS A 335 3.18 29.58 -19.07
CA LYS A 335 4.43 29.82 -19.79
C LYS A 335 5.10 28.47 -20.04
N LEU A 336 5.58 28.26 -21.27
CA LEU A 336 6.43 27.11 -21.60
C LEU A 336 7.61 27.07 -20.63
N GLN A 337 7.65 26.01 -19.84
CA GLN A 337 8.72 25.72 -18.89
C GLN A 337 9.07 24.25 -19.00
N GLU A 338 10.35 23.96 -18.92
CA GLU A 338 10.87 22.59 -18.88
C GLU A 338 10.39 21.88 -17.61
N ASN A 339 10.22 20.56 -17.70
CA ASN A 339 9.97 19.65 -16.56
C ASN A 339 8.68 19.93 -15.78
N ILE A 340 7.54 20.17 -16.46
CA ILE A 340 6.25 20.24 -15.77
C ILE A 340 5.81 18.86 -15.24
N ASP A 341 6.19 17.79 -15.94
CA ASP A 341 5.77 16.41 -15.64
C ASP A 341 6.31 15.90 -14.31
N VAL A 342 7.38 16.50 -13.77
CA VAL A 342 7.92 16.16 -12.44
C VAL A 342 6.94 16.52 -11.32
N LEU A 343 6.00 17.44 -11.57
CA LEU A 343 4.98 17.84 -10.59
C LEU A 343 3.86 16.81 -10.41
N THR A 344 3.99 15.60 -10.96
CA THR A 344 3.04 14.50 -10.76
C THR A 344 3.73 13.14 -10.94
N ASP A 345 5.05 13.08 -10.79
CA ASP A 345 5.83 11.87 -11.06
C ASP A 345 6.05 10.97 -9.84
N GLU A 346 5.47 11.35 -8.69
CA GLU A 346 5.54 10.65 -7.39
C GLU A 346 6.89 10.77 -6.69
N LEU A 347 7.90 11.35 -7.32
CA LEU A 347 9.25 11.45 -6.78
C LEU A 347 9.41 12.68 -5.89
N TRP A 348 8.54 12.84 -4.89
CA TRP A 348 8.55 14.00 -4.01
C TRP A 348 9.78 14.07 -3.09
N SER A 349 10.41 12.92 -2.79
CA SER A 349 11.49 12.84 -1.78
C SER A 349 12.92 12.95 -2.34
N TRP A 350 13.11 12.85 -3.65
CA TRP A 350 14.42 12.94 -4.32
C TRP A 350 14.30 13.46 -5.76
N GLY A 351 15.36 13.39 -6.57
CA GLY A 351 15.25 13.64 -8.01
C GLY A 351 15.19 15.11 -8.45
N ASN A 352 14.51 15.35 -9.57
CA ASN A 352 14.42 16.66 -10.23
C ASN A 352 13.38 17.57 -9.56
N PHE A 353 13.24 18.80 -10.07
CA PHE A 353 12.21 19.74 -9.64
C PHE A 353 11.82 20.69 -10.78
N TRP A 354 10.57 21.12 -10.76
CA TRP A 354 10.08 22.26 -11.54
C TRP A 354 10.47 23.55 -10.84
N SER A 355 10.78 24.62 -11.59
CA SER A 355 11.04 25.92 -10.98
C SER A 355 10.55 27.10 -11.81
N THR A 356 10.29 28.21 -11.13
CA THR A 356 9.88 29.47 -11.72
C THR A 356 10.53 30.66 -11.02
N LYS A 357 10.94 31.66 -11.81
CA LYS A 357 11.37 32.99 -11.32
C LYS A 357 10.42 34.13 -11.70
N ASN A 358 9.36 33.82 -12.45
CA ASN A 358 8.46 34.84 -12.97
C ASN A 358 7.38 35.17 -11.94
N LYS A 359 7.12 36.46 -11.74
CA LYS A 359 6.09 37.00 -10.83
C LYS A 359 4.64 36.60 -11.16
N ASP A 360 4.40 36.10 -12.38
CA ASP A 360 3.07 35.76 -12.89
C ASP A 360 3.00 34.31 -13.43
N ASN A 361 3.83 33.40 -12.90
CA ASN A 361 3.70 32.01 -13.30
C ASN A 361 2.55 31.35 -12.54
N GLU A 362 1.66 30.75 -13.33
CA GLU A 362 0.43 30.13 -12.87
C GLU A 362 0.50 28.63 -13.20
N LEU A 363 0.20 27.79 -12.21
CA LEU A 363 -0.09 26.38 -12.43
C LEU A 363 -1.59 26.19 -12.53
N ILE A 364 -2.03 25.45 -13.55
CA ILE A 364 -3.42 25.06 -13.75
C ILE A 364 -3.50 23.54 -13.61
N ILE A 365 -4.30 23.09 -12.65
CA ILE A 365 -4.60 21.69 -12.39
C ILE A 365 -6.03 21.42 -12.86
N GLU A 366 -6.17 20.50 -13.80
CA GLU A 366 -7.46 20.03 -14.31
C GLU A 366 -7.79 18.67 -13.71
N PHE A 367 -9.04 18.50 -13.25
CA PHE A 367 -9.52 17.24 -12.70
C PHE A 367 -10.28 16.42 -13.75
N ASP A 368 -10.36 15.11 -13.52
CA ASP A 368 -11.08 14.14 -14.35
C ASP A 368 -12.61 14.31 -14.28
N LYS A 369 -13.12 14.95 -13.23
CA LYS A 369 -14.54 15.20 -12.98
C LYS A 369 -14.94 16.66 -13.09
N TYR A 370 -16.23 16.86 -13.38
CA TYR A 370 -16.85 18.19 -13.50
C TYR A 370 -16.80 19.00 -12.19
N ARG A 371 -16.79 18.34 -11.03
CA ARG A 371 -16.57 18.99 -9.73
C ARG A 371 -15.86 18.03 -8.77
N ARG A 372 -14.72 18.46 -8.22
CA ARG A 372 -14.03 17.86 -7.08
C ARG A 372 -14.13 18.82 -5.89
N ASN A 373 -14.43 18.31 -4.69
CA ASN A 373 -14.47 19.11 -3.46
C ASN A 373 -13.05 19.25 -2.90
N ILE A 374 -12.43 20.38 -3.15
CA ILE A 374 -11.04 20.68 -2.80
C ILE A 374 -10.94 21.12 -1.34
N GLU A 375 -10.08 20.45 -0.58
CA GLU A 375 -9.88 20.63 0.87
C GLU A 375 -8.53 21.28 1.19
N GLY A 376 -7.52 21.08 0.35
CA GLY A 376 -6.18 21.61 0.59
C GLY A 376 -5.21 21.39 -0.56
N ILE A 377 -3.99 21.84 -0.35
CA ILE A 377 -2.87 21.75 -1.28
C ILE A 377 -1.59 21.41 -0.51
N VAL A 378 -0.72 20.62 -1.12
CA VAL A 378 0.59 20.26 -0.56
C VAL A 378 1.68 20.63 -1.55
N PHE A 379 2.70 21.32 -1.05
CA PHE A 379 3.89 21.68 -1.83
C PHE A 379 5.09 20.92 -1.31
N TYR A 380 5.88 20.35 -2.22
CA TYR A 380 7.12 19.65 -1.91
C TYR A 380 8.26 20.40 -2.56
N SER A 381 9.23 20.89 -1.80
CA SER A 381 10.26 21.81 -2.31
C SER A 381 11.66 21.35 -1.91
N PRO A 382 12.68 21.51 -2.79
CA PRO A 382 14.04 21.09 -2.47
C PRO A 382 14.71 21.96 -1.38
N THR A 383 14.23 23.18 -1.14
CA THR A 383 14.75 24.07 -0.09
C THR A 383 13.63 24.86 0.59
N GLU A 384 13.83 25.28 1.84
CA GLU A 384 12.84 26.10 2.54
C GLU A 384 12.62 27.48 1.87
N GLU A 385 13.66 28.05 1.28
CA GLU A 385 13.61 29.35 0.61
C GLU A 385 12.76 29.30 -0.67
N SER A 386 12.77 28.16 -1.36
CA SER A 386 12.08 27.95 -2.64
C SER A 386 10.65 27.44 -2.50
N LEU A 387 10.16 27.22 -1.27
CA LEU A 387 8.75 26.96 -0.99
C LEU A 387 7.86 28.15 -1.43
N PRO A 388 6.61 27.91 -1.86
CA PRO A 388 5.63 28.97 -2.10
C PRO A 388 5.29 29.76 -0.83
N HIS A 389 5.89 30.93 -0.65
CA HIS A 389 5.61 31.80 0.52
C HIS A 389 4.44 32.74 0.30
N ASN A 390 4.19 33.17 -0.94
CA ASN A 390 3.04 33.99 -1.33
C ASN A 390 2.41 33.39 -2.58
N TYR A 391 1.13 33.05 -2.49
CA TYR A 391 0.38 32.52 -3.61
C TYR A 391 -1.11 32.84 -3.46
N SER A 392 -1.81 32.85 -4.58
CA SER A 392 -3.26 32.98 -4.65
C SER A 392 -3.87 31.77 -5.32
N ILE A 393 -5.02 31.34 -4.83
CA ILE A 393 -5.81 30.24 -5.36
C ILE A 393 -7.02 30.81 -6.10
N TYR A 394 -7.24 30.30 -7.31
CA TYR A 394 -8.35 30.65 -8.16
C TYR A 394 -9.11 29.40 -8.58
N VAL A 395 -10.42 29.56 -8.76
CA VAL A 395 -11.31 28.54 -9.32
C VAL A 395 -11.86 29.01 -10.66
N TRP A 396 -12.21 28.06 -11.52
CA TRP A 396 -12.84 28.33 -12.80
C TRP A 396 -14.36 28.32 -12.65
N GLU A 397 -14.97 29.51 -12.69
CA GLU A 397 -16.42 29.68 -12.61
C GLU A 397 -16.92 30.59 -13.72
N LYS A 398 -18.01 30.20 -14.40
CA LYS A 398 -18.68 31.01 -15.45
C LYS A 398 -17.71 31.58 -16.49
N ASP A 399 -16.80 30.73 -16.97
CA ASP A 399 -15.77 31.06 -17.97
C ASP A 399 -14.76 32.13 -17.53
N ASN A 400 -14.56 32.28 -16.22
CA ASN A 400 -13.57 33.19 -15.67
C ASN A 400 -12.83 32.60 -14.46
N TRP A 401 -11.66 33.15 -14.15
CA TRP A 401 -10.90 32.83 -12.94
C TRP A 401 -11.33 33.73 -11.79
N GLU A 402 -11.87 33.13 -10.73
CA GLU A 402 -12.22 33.85 -9.51
C GLU A 402 -11.22 33.54 -8.41
N LYS A 403 -10.61 34.58 -7.82
CA LYS A 403 -9.70 34.42 -6.68
C LYS A 403 -10.53 34.12 -5.43
N ILE A 404 -10.22 33.03 -4.77
CA ILE A 404 -10.95 32.60 -3.56
C ILE A 404 -10.11 32.64 -2.30
N TYR A 405 -8.79 32.41 -2.41
CA TYR A 405 -7.89 32.44 -1.26
C TYR A 405 -6.52 33.01 -1.63
N THR A 406 -5.85 33.52 -0.61
CA THR A 406 -4.42 33.78 -0.57
C THR A 406 -3.78 32.90 0.50
N ASN A 407 -2.46 32.76 0.45
CA ASN A 407 -1.68 32.09 1.51
C ASN A 407 -1.96 32.63 2.94
N LYS A 408 -2.44 33.89 3.07
CA LYS A 408 -2.79 34.51 4.36
C LYS A 408 -4.12 34.02 4.93
N ASP A 409 -5.02 33.55 4.08
CA ASP A 409 -6.31 33.01 4.49
C ASP A 409 -6.19 31.58 5.04
N ILE A 410 -5.09 30.89 4.70
CA ILE A 410 -4.80 29.49 5.07
C ILE A 410 -4.07 29.48 6.42
N TYR A 411 -4.78 29.14 7.49
CA TYR A 411 -4.24 29.06 8.85
C TYR A 411 -3.96 27.63 9.33
N ASN A 412 -4.62 26.63 8.74
CA ASN A 412 -4.36 25.22 9.06
C ASN A 412 -3.20 24.72 8.18
N LYS A 413 -1.98 24.86 8.72
CA LYS A 413 -0.74 24.50 8.05
C LYS A 413 0.03 23.48 8.87
N ASN A 414 0.62 22.50 8.18
CA ASN A 414 1.59 21.58 8.76
C ASN A 414 2.83 21.57 7.87
N ARG A 415 4.00 21.63 8.49
CA ARG A 415 5.29 21.62 7.80
C ARG A 415 6.10 20.41 8.23
N LYS A 416 6.59 19.68 7.25
CA LYS A 416 7.47 18.53 7.44
C LYS A 416 8.77 18.74 6.67
N TYR A 417 9.79 18.02 7.09
CA TYR A 417 11.08 17.95 6.43
C TYR A 417 11.47 16.48 6.29
N TYR A 418 12.05 16.12 5.16
CA TYR A 418 12.57 14.80 4.90
C TYR A 418 13.88 14.87 4.13
N LYS A 419 14.76 13.90 4.38
CA LYS A 419 16.04 13.76 3.71
C LYS A 419 16.20 12.36 3.16
N THR A 420 16.43 12.25 1.86
CA THR A 420 16.69 10.98 1.17
C THR A 420 18.05 11.04 0.50
N GLY A 421 19.03 10.28 1.00
CA GLY A 421 20.41 10.37 0.53
C GLY A 421 20.95 11.81 0.61
N GLY A 422 21.33 12.38 -0.54
CA GLY A 422 21.80 13.77 -0.67
C GLY A 422 20.70 14.81 -0.90
N PHE A 423 19.44 14.40 -0.97
CA PHE A 423 18.31 15.28 -1.29
C PHE A 423 17.57 15.71 -0.04
N ASP A 424 17.27 17.00 0.03
CA ASP A 424 16.37 17.59 1.03
C ASP A 424 15.01 17.86 0.38
N THR A 425 13.94 17.65 1.15
CA THR A 425 12.57 18.02 0.77
C THR A 425 11.85 18.66 1.97
N PHE A 426 11.29 19.84 1.73
CA PHE A 426 10.41 20.56 2.64
C PHE A 426 8.98 20.43 2.15
N ILE A 427 8.08 19.97 3.01
CA ILE A 427 6.69 19.68 2.68
C ILE A 427 5.80 20.67 3.42
N ASP A 428 4.98 21.43 2.69
CA ASP A 428 4.09 22.45 3.23
C ASP A 428 2.64 22.08 2.90
N ILE A 429 1.92 21.61 3.92
CA ILE A 429 0.55 21.09 3.84
C ILE A 429 -0.39 22.22 4.24
N ASN A 430 -1.29 22.59 3.34
CA ASN A 430 -2.10 23.80 3.43
C ASN A 430 -3.58 23.44 3.25
N TYR A 431 -4.35 23.42 4.34
CA TYR A 431 -5.79 23.18 4.30
C TYR A 431 -6.56 24.49 4.15
N PHE A 432 -7.53 24.51 3.23
CA PHE A 432 -8.38 25.67 3.02
C PHE A 432 -9.37 25.85 4.18
N PRO A 433 -9.72 27.09 4.56
CA PRO A 433 -10.70 27.35 5.62
C PRO A 433 -12.06 26.71 5.37
N VAL A 434 -12.50 26.72 4.11
CA VAL A 434 -13.74 26.10 3.63
C VAL A 434 -13.42 25.40 2.32
N SER A 435 -13.87 24.14 2.18
CA SER A 435 -13.72 23.39 0.94
C SER A 435 -14.56 23.99 -0.19
N PHE A 436 -14.15 23.81 -1.43
CA PHE A 436 -14.84 24.37 -2.59
C PHE A 436 -14.84 23.39 -3.76
N ALA A 437 -15.89 23.45 -4.57
CA ALA A 437 -16.07 22.54 -5.69
C ALA A 437 -15.57 23.16 -7.00
N THR A 438 -14.64 22.51 -7.70
CA THR A 438 -14.17 22.98 -9.02
C THR A 438 -13.72 21.81 -9.92
N ASN A 439 -13.69 22.01 -11.23
CA ASN A 439 -12.99 21.14 -12.19
C ASN A 439 -11.60 21.64 -12.57
N LYS A 440 -11.28 22.90 -12.26
CA LYS A 440 -9.97 23.50 -12.50
C LYS A 440 -9.53 24.36 -11.33
N LEU A 441 -8.32 24.12 -10.87
CA LEU A 441 -7.65 24.92 -9.85
C LEU A 441 -6.51 25.69 -10.50
N LYS A 442 -6.37 26.97 -10.18
CA LYS A 442 -5.21 27.75 -10.58
C LYS A 442 -4.48 28.29 -9.37
N ILE A 443 -3.17 28.13 -9.37
CA ILE A 443 -2.26 28.63 -8.34
C ILE A 443 -1.37 29.67 -8.99
N SER A 444 -1.44 30.90 -8.52
CA SER A 444 -0.58 32.00 -8.97
C SER A 444 0.46 32.27 -7.88
N PHE A 445 1.74 32.17 -8.23
CA PHE A 445 2.85 32.39 -7.29
C PHE A 445 3.38 33.81 -7.36
N ASP A 446 3.49 34.49 -6.21
CA ASP A 446 4.20 35.75 -6.10
C ASP A 446 5.60 35.52 -5.51
N VAL A 447 6.58 35.36 -6.41
CA VAL A 447 8.00 35.10 -6.07
C VAL A 447 8.71 36.32 -5.44
N GLY A 448 8.11 37.52 -5.48
CA GLY A 448 8.63 38.71 -4.79
C GLY A 448 10.14 38.95 -4.99
N SER A 449 10.85 39.22 -3.89
CA SER A 449 12.31 39.42 -3.84
C SER A 449 13.12 38.15 -3.54
N ARG A 450 12.47 36.99 -3.34
CA ARG A 450 13.13 35.72 -2.96
C ARG A 450 13.69 34.94 -4.16
N GLY A 451 13.28 35.29 -5.37
CA GLY A 451 13.99 34.94 -6.60
C GLY A 451 13.48 33.69 -7.33
N ASN A 452 12.87 32.70 -6.65
CA ASN A 452 12.23 31.55 -7.29
C ASN A 452 11.23 30.79 -6.39
N VAL A 453 10.35 30.01 -7.04
CA VAL A 453 9.67 28.85 -6.45
C VAL A 453 10.23 27.61 -7.12
N SER A 454 10.53 26.57 -6.35
CA SER A 454 10.93 25.26 -6.85
C SER A 454 10.10 24.19 -6.17
N LEU A 455 9.53 23.28 -6.96
CA LEU A 455 8.68 22.19 -6.48
C LEU A 455 9.17 20.87 -7.06
N ARG A 456 9.38 19.88 -6.20
CA ARG A 456 9.58 18.48 -6.59
C ARG A 456 8.26 17.87 -7.05
N GLU A 457 7.21 18.14 -6.29
CA GLU A 457 5.89 17.53 -6.46
C GLU A 457 4.82 18.56 -6.03
N ILE A 458 3.58 18.36 -6.47
CA ILE A 458 2.42 19.09 -5.96
C ILE A 458 1.25 18.14 -5.75
N ASN A 459 0.54 18.33 -4.63
CA ASN A 459 -0.67 17.57 -4.38
C ASN A 459 -1.87 18.49 -4.10
N VAL A 460 -3.07 18.04 -4.49
CA VAL A 460 -4.34 18.65 -4.11
C VAL A 460 -5.13 17.62 -3.32
N LEU A 461 -5.53 18.01 -2.11
CA LEU A 461 -6.34 17.17 -1.24
C LEU A 461 -7.81 17.41 -1.60
N PHE A 462 -8.51 16.37 -2.06
CA PHE A 462 -9.92 16.46 -2.43
C PHE A 462 -10.61 15.10 -2.26
N ASP A 463 -11.93 15.09 -2.19
CA ASP A 463 -12.70 13.85 -2.09
C ASP A 463 -12.46 12.88 -3.26
N GLN A 464 -11.98 11.68 -2.93
CA GLN A 464 -11.60 10.59 -3.83
C GLN A 464 -12.50 9.34 -3.62
N ASP A 465 -13.72 9.50 -3.10
CA ASP A 465 -14.61 8.38 -2.77
C ASP A 465 -14.92 7.48 -3.98
N ASP A 466 -14.97 8.05 -5.19
CA ASP A 466 -15.15 7.28 -6.43
C ASP A 466 -13.98 6.33 -6.72
N LYS A 467 -12.77 6.73 -6.37
CA LYS A 467 -11.57 5.90 -6.52
C LYS A 467 -11.57 4.79 -5.46
N VAL A 468 -11.98 5.09 -4.24
CA VAL A 468 -12.23 4.08 -3.19
C VAL A 468 -13.23 3.04 -3.68
N GLU A 469 -14.37 3.46 -4.25
CA GLU A 469 -15.37 2.53 -4.79
C GLU A 469 -14.84 1.73 -6.00
N TYR A 470 -14.02 2.33 -6.85
CA TYR A 470 -13.35 1.62 -7.95
C TYR A 470 -12.47 0.47 -7.41
N ILE A 471 -11.63 0.75 -6.40
CA ILE A 471 -10.76 -0.25 -5.79
C ILE A 471 -11.59 -1.34 -5.09
N LEU A 472 -12.63 -0.96 -4.34
CA LEU A 472 -13.54 -1.92 -3.71
C LEU A 472 -14.24 -2.83 -4.72
N ASN A 473 -14.61 -2.32 -5.88
CA ASN A 473 -15.17 -3.13 -6.95
C ASN A 473 -14.14 -4.09 -7.57
N SER A 474 -12.88 -3.69 -7.67
CA SER A 474 -11.78 -4.58 -8.07
C SER A 474 -11.57 -5.71 -7.05
N ILE A 475 -11.52 -5.37 -5.76
CA ILE A 475 -11.41 -6.33 -4.65
C ILE A 475 -12.57 -7.33 -4.69
N ARG A 476 -13.81 -6.86 -4.89
CA ARG A 476 -15.00 -7.72 -4.99
C ARG A 476 -14.87 -8.76 -6.09
N LYS A 477 -14.39 -8.37 -7.28
CA LYS A 477 -14.16 -9.29 -8.40
C LYS A 477 -13.11 -10.34 -8.03
N ASN A 478 -11.97 -9.90 -7.49
CA ASN A 478 -10.85 -10.77 -7.12
C ASN A 478 -11.11 -11.71 -5.94
N VAL A 479 -12.16 -11.48 -5.13
CA VAL A 479 -12.53 -12.33 -3.98
C VAL A 479 -13.70 -13.27 -4.31
N ILE A 480 -14.50 -12.96 -5.32
CA ILE A 480 -15.67 -13.77 -5.73
C ILE A 480 -15.30 -14.79 -6.82
N ASP A 481 -14.38 -14.43 -7.71
CA ASP A 481 -13.79 -15.29 -8.73
C ASP A 481 -12.55 -16.05 -8.20
#